data_AF-A0A7X0FL07-F1
#
_entry.id   AF-A0A7X0FL07-F1
#
_cell.length_a   1.000
_cell.length_b   1.000
_cell.length_c   1.000
_cell.angle_alpha   90.00
_cell.angle_beta   90.00
_cell.angle_gamma   90.00
#
_symmetry.space_group_name_H-M   'P 1'
#
loop_
_entity.id
_entity.type
_entity.pdbx_description
1 polymer ?
#
loop_
_entity_poly.entity_id
_entity_poly.type
_entity_poly.pdbx_seq_one_letter_code
_entity_poly.pdbx_strand_id
1 'polypeptide(L)'
;MDRASGLAALNTVLTTRLASRTAIAVAVGVHPSQVSRIAAGHFKKLEGHALRVCKFAQNLLLQHGSEGNAQVEALGRKMLELVSSRPEVATALNVMLDAMLNQAPGGRLAGPRPG
;
A
#
# COMPACT_ATOMS: atom_id res chain seq x y z
N MET A 1 -7.19 18.00 -9.34
CA MET A 1 -6.64 16.63 -9.22
C MET A 1 -6.12 16.22 -10.57
N ASP A 2 -4.83 15.91 -10.65
CA ASP A 2 -4.23 15.35 -11.84
C ASP A 2 -4.60 13.85 -11.97
N ARG A 3 -4.69 13.37 -13.21
CA ARG A 3 -5.14 12.00 -13.51
C ARG A 3 -4.16 10.94 -13.00
N ALA A 4 -2.87 11.28 -12.95
CA ALA A 4 -1.80 10.37 -12.55
C ALA A 4 -1.88 10.02 -11.05
N SER A 5 -2.07 11.02 -10.18
CA SER A 5 -2.22 10.80 -8.74
C SER A 5 -3.46 9.99 -8.38
N GLY A 6 -4.59 10.19 -9.07
CA GLY A 6 -5.81 9.41 -8.83
C GLY A 6 -5.67 7.92 -9.20
N LEU A 7 -4.95 7.63 -10.30
CA LEU A 7 -4.65 6.28 -10.75
C LEU A 7 -3.69 5.56 -9.81
N ALA A 8 -2.65 6.27 -9.34
CA ALA A 8 -1.71 5.76 -8.36
C ALA A 8 -2.45 5.34 -7.07
N ALA A 9 -3.34 6.20 -6.55
CA ALA A 9 -4.16 5.90 -5.39
C ALA A 9 -5.03 4.65 -5.58
N LEU A 10 -5.71 4.52 -6.72
CA LEU A 10 -6.51 3.34 -7.03
C LEU A 10 -5.67 2.06 -7.05
N ASN A 11 -4.50 2.11 -7.69
CA ASN A 11 -3.61 0.95 -7.75
C ASN A 11 -3.09 0.58 -6.38
N THR A 12 -2.71 1.55 -5.54
CA THR A 12 -2.31 1.30 -4.15
C THR A 12 -3.43 0.61 -3.37
N VAL A 13 -4.66 1.10 -3.41
CA VAL A 13 -5.80 0.46 -2.73
C VAL A 13 -6.00 -0.99 -3.15
N LEU A 14 -5.84 -1.27 -4.44
CA LEU A 14 -6.02 -2.62 -4.99
C LEU A 14 -4.85 -3.55 -4.65
N THR A 15 -3.62 -3.06 -4.63
CA THR A 15 -2.42 -3.88 -4.30
C THR A 15 -2.32 -4.15 -2.81
N THR A 16 -2.63 -3.17 -1.96
CA THR A 16 -2.66 -3.33 -0.49
C THR A 16 -3.92 -4.04 -0.01
N ARG A 17 -4.85 -4.38 -0.93
CA ARG A 17 -6.14 -5.03 -0.64
C ARG A 17 -7.01 -4.28 0.35
N LEU A 18 -6.83 -2.96 0.47
CA LEU A 18 -7.68 -2.10 1.30
C LEU A 18 -9.15 -2.13 0.83
N ALA A 19 -9.37 -2.30 -0.48
CA ALA A 19 -10.69 -2.60 -1.02
C ALA A 19 -10.58 -3.46 -2.28
N SER A 20 -11.56 -4.34 -2.48
CA SER A 20 -11.68 -5.12 -3.71
C SER A 20 -12.30 -4.28 -4.83
N ARG A 21 -12.06 -4.68 -6.08
CA ARG A 21 -12.69 -4.04 -7.26
C ARG A 21 -14.23 -4.04 -7.17
N THR A 22 -14.79 -5.12 -6.62
CA THR A 22 -16.24 -5.26 -6.40
C THR A 22 -16.72 -4.29 -5.32
N ALA A 23 -16.00 -4.17 -4.21
CA ALA A 23 -16.35 -3.24 -3.12
C ALA A 23 -16.34 -1.78 -3.59
N ILE A 24 -15.30 -1.38 -4.35
CA ILE A 24 -15.20 -0.04 -4.94
C ILE A 24 -16.36 0.20 -5.92
N ALA A 25 -16.68 -0.79 -6.76
CA ALA A 25 -17.78 -0.71 -7.71
C ALA A 25 -19.14 -0.49 -7.03
N VAL A 26 -19.45 -1.26 -5.98
CA VAL A 26 -20.67 -1.11 -5.19
C VAL A 26 -20.73 0.27 -4.53
N ALA A 27 -19.64 0.71 -3.90
CA ALA A 27 -19.58 1.99 -3.20
C ALA A 27 -19.75 3.21 -4.13
N VAL A 28 -19.27 3.11 -5.36
CA VAL A 28 -19.30 4.22 -6.34
C VAL A 28 -20.50 4.12 -7.30
N GLY A 29 -21.23 3.00 -7.29
CA GLY A 29 -22.37 2.76 -8.18
C GLY A 29 -21.95 2.53 -9.64
N VAL A 30 -20.91 1.73 -9.85
CA VAL A 30 -20.37 1.38 -11.18
C VAL A 30 -20.18 -0.13 -11.30
N HIS A 31 -20.06 -0.65 -12.52
CA HIS A 31 -19.81 -2.09 -12.70
C HIS A 31 -18.33 -2.44 -12.38
N PRO A 32 -18.01 -3.59 -11.75
CA PRO A 32 -16.62 -3.96 -11.42
C PRO A 32 -15.65 -3.97 -12.61
N SER A 33 -16.14 -4.32 -13.81
CA SER A 33 -15.33 -4.25 -15.04
C SER A 33 -14.90 -2.83 -15.41
N GLN A 34 -15.66 -1.80 -15.01
CA GLN A 34 -15.27 -0.41 -15.21
C GLN A 34 -14.09 -0.05 -14.30
N VAL A 35 -14.10 -0.50 -13.04
CA VAL A 35 -12.97 -0.32 -12.11
C VAL A 35 -11.70 -0.99 -12.64
N SER A 36 -11.79 -2.20 -13.20
CA SER A 36 -10.65 -2.87 -13.85
C SER A 36 -10.09 -2.08 -15.04
N ARG A 37 -10.97 -1.52 -15.88
CA ARG A 37 -10.55 -0.71 -17.05
C ARG A 37 -9.91 0.61 -16.62
N ILE A 38 -10.43 1.23 -15.57
CA ILE A 38 -9.88 2.45 -14.97
C ILE A 38 -8.49 2.16 -14.40
N ALA A 39 -8.31 1.09 -13.63
CA ALA A 39 -7.00 0.68 -13.11
C ALA A 39 -5.98 0.39 -14.22
N ALA A 40 -6.43 -0.13 -15.36
CA ALA A 40 -5.60 -0.40 -16.54
C ALA A 40 -5.32 0.83 -17.43
N GLY A 41 -5.80 2.02 -17.07
CA GLY A 41 -5.51 3.24 -17.85
C GLY A 41 -6.47 3.52 -19.01
N HIS A 42 -7.56 2.77 -19.16
CA HIS A 42 -8.47 2.86 -20.30
C HIS A 42 -9.67 3.80 -20.03
N PHE A 43 -9.50 5.12 -20.24
CA PHE A 43 -10.48 6.15 -19.84
C PHE A 43 -11.32 6.79 -20.94
N LYS A 44 -11.13 6.42 -22.22
CA LYS A 44 -11.69 7.13 -23.39
C LYS A 44 -13.23 7.36 -23.41
N LYS A 45 -14.01 6.72 -22.53
CA LYS A 45 -15.47 6.85 -22.41
C LYS A 45 -16.00 6.90 -20.95
N LEU A 46 -15.15 7.19 -19.96
CA LEU A 46 -15.50 7.04 -18.53
C LEU A 46 -15.16 8.28 -17.67
N GLU A 47 -15.06 9.49 -18.22
CA GLU A 47 -14.52 10.65 -17.48
C GLU A 47 -15.20 10.93 -16.13
N GLY A 48 -16.52 10.80 -16.03
CA GLY A 48 -17.23 10.97 -14.75
C GLY A 48 -17.04 9.81 -13.76
N HIS A 49 -17.12 8.57 -14.24
CA HIS A 49 -16.98 7.38 -13.40
C HIS A 49 -15.55 7.17 -12.91
N ALA A 50 -14.56 7.42 -13.78
CA ALA A 50 -13.15 7.35 -13.45
C ALA A 50 -12.79 8.34 -12.33
N LEU A 51 -13.28 9.58 -12.41
CA LEU A 51 -13.04 10.57 -11.36
C LEU A 51 -13.60 10.12 -10.01
N ARG A 52 -14.84 9.59 -9.98
CA ARG A 52 -15.47 9.10 -8.74
C ARG A 52 -14.72 7.93 -8.13
N VAL A 53 -14.28 6.98 -8.96
CA VAL A 53 -13.48 5.82 -8.52
C VAL A 53 -12.14 6.26 -7.94
N CYS A 54 -11.41 7.16 -8.62
CA CYS A 54 -10.13 7.67 -8.14
C CYS A 54 -10.29 8.48 -6.84
N LYS A 55 -11.34 9.29 -6.72
CA LYS A 55 -11.64 10.06 -5.51
C LYS A 55 -11.97 9.15 -4.32
N PHE A 56 -12.76 8.10 -4.55
CA PHE A 56 -13.05 7.10 -3.53
C PHE A 56 -11.77 6.42 -3.03
N ALA A 57 -10.91 5.96 -3.93
CA ALA A 57 -9.65 5.31 -3.57
C ALA A 57 -8.72 6.25 -2.79
N GLN A 58 -8.62 7.52 -3.18
CA GLN A 58 -7.82 8.50 -2.44
C GLN A 58 -8.37 8.73 -1.02
N ASN A 59 -9.68 8.91 -0.87
CA ASN A 59 -10.28 9.07 0.45
C ASN A 59 -10.04 7.85 1.34
N LEU A 60 -10.12 6.65 0.78
CA LEU A 60 -9.84 5.41 1.49
C LEU A 60 -8.40 5.37 2.01
N LEU A 61 -7.43 5.79 1.17
CA LEU A 61 -6.03 5.92 1.58
C LEU A 61 -5.79 7.01 2.60
N LEU A 62 -6.52 8.13 2.55
CA LEU A 62 -6.39 9.18 3.55
C LEU A 62 -6.89 8.70 4.92
N GLN A 63 -7.98 7.94 4.94
CA GLN A 63 -8.51 7.35 6.17
C GLN A 63 -7.56 6.30 6.75
N HIS A 64 -7.05 5.38 5.92
CA HIS A 64 -6.17 4.29 6.40
C HIS A 64 -4.71 4.73 6.56
N GLY A 65 -4.26 5.73 5.82
CA GLY A 65 -2.91 6.29 5.91
C GLY A 65 -2.68 7.05 7.20
N SER A 66 -3.74 7.63 7.79
CA SER A 66 -3.68 8.24 9.12
C SER A 66 -3.43 7.21 10.22
N GLU A 67 -4.05 6.03 10.12
CA GLU A 67 -3.90 4.96 11.12
C GLU A 67 -2.59 4.18 10.93
N GLY A 68 -2.22 3.87 9.68
CA GLY A 68 -0.97 3.18 9.35
C GLY A 68 0.25 3.99 9.75
N ASN A 69 0.27 5.30 9.49
CA ASN A 69 1.38 6.16 9.90
C ASN A 69 1.50 6.26 11.43
N ALA A 70 0.38 6.36 12.14
CA ALA A 70 0.40 6.40 13.61
C ALA A 70 0.97 5.11 14.22
N GLN A 71 0.64 3.95 13.64
CA GLN A 71 1.16 2.66 14.09
C GLN A 71 2.65 2.48 13.77
N VAL A 72 3.09 2.92 12.58
CA VAL A 72 4.52 2.91 12.19
C VAL A 72 5.33 3.86 13.08
N GLU A 73 4.80 5.03 13.39
CA GLU A 73 5.43 5.99 14.30
C GLU A 73 5.50 5.45 15.73
N ALA A 74 4.43 4.81 16.22
CA ALA A 74 4.42 4.15 17.52
C ALA A 74 5.43 2.98 17.59
N LEU A 75 5.55 2.19 16.52
CA LEU A 75 6.55 1.15 16.40
C LEU A 75 7.97 1.74 16.44
N GLY A 76 8.22 2.80 15.68
CA GLY A 76 9.51 3.50 15.67
C GLY A 76 9.91 4.03 17.05
N ARG A 77 8.97 4.66 17.78
CA ARG A 77 9.18 5.10 19.17
C ARG A 77 9.55 3.95 20.09
N LYS A 78 8.80 2.84 20.03
CA LYS A 78 9.04 1.68 20.89
C LYS A 78 10.37 0.98 20.60
N MET A 79 10.78 0.93 19.34
CA MET A 79 12.09 0.42 18.94
C MET A 79 13.21 1.33 19.46
N LEU A 80 13.03 2.64 19.37
CA LEU A 80 14.00 3.61 19.91
C LEU A 80 14.14 3.46 21.44
N GLU A 81 13.03 3.39 22.18
CA GLU A 81 13.05 3.14 23.64
C GLU A 81 13.76 1.83 23.99
N LEU A 82 13.53 0.77 23.21
CA LEU A 82 14.14 -0.53 23.45
C LEU A 82 15.66 -0.51 23.19
N VAL A 83 16.10 0.16 22.12
CA VAL A 83 17.53 0.30 21.81
C VAL A 83 18.23 1.23 22.80
N SER A 84 17.58 2.31 23.24
CA SER A 84 18.12 3.23 24.25
C SER A 84 18.26 2.58 25.63
N SER A 85 17.32 1.70 26.02
CA SER A 85 17.39 0.98 27.29
C SER A 85 18.28 -0.28 27.23
N ARG A 86 18.40 -0.90 26.05
CA ARG A 86 19.15 -2.15 25.83
C ARG A 86 19.85 -2.14 24.46
N PRO A 87 21.03 -1.50 24.36
CA PRO A 87 21.75 -1.36 23.09
C PRO A 87 22.07 -2.69 22.41
N GLU A 88 22.26 -3.76 23.18
CA GLU A 88 22.54 -5.11 22.70
C GLU A 88 21.41 -5.71 21.85
N VAL A 89 20.19 -5.18 21.97
CA VAL A 89 19.00 -5.65 21.24
C VAL A 89 18.93 -5.09 19.81
N ALA A 90 19.70 -4.04 19.49
CA ALA A 90 19.69 -3.39 18.18
C ALA A 90 20.02 -4.37 17.03
N THR A 91 21.04 -5.21 17.22
CA THR A 91 21.44 -6.21 16.22
C THR A 91 20.33 -7.27 16.01
N ALA A 92 19.69 -7.72 17.09
CA ALA A 92 18.60 -8.69 17.01
C ALA A 92 17.36 -8.09 16.31
N LEU A 93 17.03 -6.83 16.59
CA LEU A 93 15.98 -6.11 15.87
C LEU A 93 16.30 -5.98 14.39
N ASN A 94 17.53 -5.61 14.04
CA ASN A 94 17.94 -5.50 12.64
C ASN A 94 17.80 -6.83 11.89
N VAL A 95 18.31 -7.92 12.47
CA VAL A 95 18.19 -9.26 11.88
C VAL A 95 16.72 -9.68 11.70
N MET A 96 15.86 -9.36 12.67
CA MET A 96 14.43 -9.66 12.59
C MET A 96 13.75 -8.88 11.44
N LEU A 97 14.05 -7.58 11.31
CA LEU A 97 13.51 -6.75 10.24
C LEU A 97 14.01 -7.22 8.87
N ASP A 98 15.30 -7.52 8.74
CA ASP A 98 15.88 -8.05 7.51
C ASP A 98 15.22 -9.37 7.12
N ALA A 99 14.95 -10.26 8.08
CA ALA A 99 14.26 -11.51 7.82
C ALA A 99 12.80 -11.30 7.37
N MET A 100 12.09 -10.31 7.94
CA MET A 100 10.72 -9.97 7.53
C MET A 100 10.68 -9.33 6.13
N LEU A 101 11.64 -8.45 5.82
CA LEU A 101 11.71 -7.75 4.54
C LEU A 101 12.16 -8.68 3.40
N ASN A 102 13.07 -9.62 3.68
CA ASN A 102 13.50 -10.63 2.72
C ASN A 102 12.43 -11.72 2.47
N GLN A 103 11.41 -11.83 3.33
CA GLN A 103 10.25 -12.70 3.13
C GLN A 103 9.08 -12.00 2.39
N ALA A 104 9.22 -10.72 2.02
CA ALA A 104 8.25 -10.09 1.14
C ALA A 104 8.23 -10.82 -0.21
N PRO A 105 7.07 -11.34 -0.68
CA PRO A 105 6.99 -12.16 -1.88
C PRO A 105 7.33 -11.30 -3.10
N GLY A 106 8.59 -11.37 -3.55
CA GLY A 106 9.10 -10.60 -4.69
C GLY A 106 10.62 -10.44 -4.75
N GLY A 107 11.36 -10.68 -3.68
CA GLY A 107 12.82 -10.57 -3.68
C GLY A 107 13.51 -11.88 -4.05
N ARG A 108 14.12 -11.95 -5.24
CA ARG A 108 15.06 -13.01 -5.61
C ARG A 108 16.15 -13.13 -4.53
N LEU A 109 16.23 -14.29 -3.88
CA LEU A 109 17.40 -14.70 -3.13
C LEU A 109 18.60 -14.78 -4.11
N ALA A 110 19.41 -13.73 -4.16
CA ALA A 110 20.78 -13.84 -4.63
C ALA A 110 21.55 -14.59 -3.54
N GLY A 111 21.53 -15.92 -3.61
CA GLY A 111 22.44 -16.75 -2.82
C GLY A 111 23.89 -16.45 -3.19
N PRO A 112 24.85 -16.66 -2.27
CA PRO A 112 26.26 -16.49 -2.59
C PRO A 112 26.66 -17.53 -3.62
N ARG A 113 27.25 -17.09 -4.74
CA ARG A 113 27.98 -17.99 -5.65
C ARG A 113 29.29 -18.38 -4.97
N PRO A 114 29.59 -19.68 -4.78
CA PRO A 114 30.95 -20.13 -4.59
C PRO A 114 31.63 -20.23 -5.98
N GLY A 115 32.81 -19.66 -6.11
CA GLY A 115 33.61 -19.67 -7.34
C GLY A 115 34.58 -18.50 -7.39
#